data_AF-A0A9N9NBT6-F1
#
_entry.id   AF-A0A9N9NBT6-F1
#
_cell.length_a   1.000
_cell.length_b   1.000
_cell.length_c   1.000
_cell.angle_alpha   90.00
_cell.angle_beta   90.00
_cell.angle_gamma   90.00
#
_symmetry.space_group_name_H-M   'P 1'
#
loop_
_entity.id
_entity.type
_entity.pdbx_description
1 polymer ?
#
loop_
_entity_poly.entity_id
_entity_poly.type
_entity_poly.pdbx_seq_one_letter_code
_entity_poly.pdbx_strand_id
1 'polypeptide(L)'
;EEETLSQGRVLRKRSQINYAESDAETNSDSDYVIKGKSKKRVKRQGKVSHVNISEETSKPFQEQQTITSLGMEDIITLRQCPLIRSADQASNLTPNKPIVTRMMYDEYFPYLICAFNNTINYLKETTENKTFMEIKKIQKMNDQLILQESFIRKLEVIFETDYSKIESKIIEETTIKDGDQTEDARFNFFIRYTLLDFAANFRYKIPRVLDCDMSERTFIVECLSPIFRAFRNAFPDIKYGWIEKDVTSIKVTNNMFEYDISSRKVDLLIQRLSDNMEVMNTEVSGSPFKTAQPHAVGDIKKLLMMSVCNLCQLFRSNLDCSVKDAKGVRTYSIQVIGDRLTLFSVSLIDRKKYLAIELATCIIPFSFDSISHFTKIFSFFKTIRNEFKEQEKLRKKISNPADNITERVRDWLFLPDDAFFYDLKTLPEDIDEGYDMIAT
;
A
#
# COMPACT_ATOMS: atom_id res chain seq x y z
N GLU A 1 48.44 14.16 30.94
CA GLU A 1 48.21 13.27 29.78
C GLU A 1 47.45 12.05 30.26
N GLU A 2 46.45 11.66 29.46
CA GLU A 2 45.57 10.49 29.56
C GLU A 2 44.59 10.39 30.75
N GLU A 3 43.43 11.00 30.54
CA GLU A 3 42.17 10.65 31.21
C GLU A 3 41.44 9.60 30.36
N THR A 4 41.39 8.37 30.84
CA THR A 4 40.65 7.26 30.24
C THR A 4 39.16 7.37 30.56
N LEU A 5 38.35 7.74 29.56
CA LEU A 5 36.88 7.67 29.60
C LEU A 5 36.41 6.32 29.02
N SER A 6 36.21 5.34 29.91
CA SER A 6 35.50 4.10 29.59
C SER A 6 33.99 4.34 29.66
N GLN A 7 33.33 4.53 28.51
CA GLN A 7 31.88 4.40 28.43
C GLN A 7 31.50 2.94 28.18
N GLY A 8 30.94 2.31 29.21
CA GLY A 8 30.46 0.94 29.19
C GLY A 8 29.32 0.75 28.20
N ARG A 9 29.57 -0.06 27.16
CA ARG A 9 28.49 -0.73 26.41
C ARG A 9 27.92 -1.85 27.28
N VAL A 10 26.69 -1.68 27.73
CA VAL A 10 25.91 -2.78 28.33
C VAL A 10 25.63 -3.80 27.24
N LEU A 11 26.42 -4.88 27.22
CA LEU A 11 26.12 -6.09 26.46
C LEU A 11 24.85 -6.72 27.03
N ARG A 12 23.68 -6.46 26.42
CA ARG A 12 22.47 -7.24 26.69
C ARG A 12 22.71 -8.67 26.22
N LYS A 13 22.54 -9.63 27.13
CA LYS A 13 22.58 -11.06 26.82
C LYS A 13 21.53 -11.38 25.76
N ARG A 14 21.97 -12.03 24.67
CA ARG A 14 21.11 -12.65 23.65
C ARG A 14 20.22 -13.70 24.32
N SER A 15 18.90 -13.51 24.29
CA SER A 15 17.94 -14.51 24.75
C SER A 15 17.77 -15.61 23.70
N GLN A 16 17.75 -16.86 24.17
CA GLN A 16 17.21 -17.99 23.41
C GLN A 16 15.69 -17.86 23.37
N ILE A 17 15.08 -18.24 22.26
CA ILE A 17 13.62 -18.23 22.09
C ILE A 17 13.01 -19.19 23.12
N ASN A 18 12.26 -18.65 24.08
CA ASN A 18 11.52 -19.45 25.07
C ASN A 18 10.14 -19.79 24.50
N TYR A 19 9.85 -21.08 24.36
CA TYR A 19 8.50 -21.55 24.03
C TYR A 19 7.79 -21.98 25.31
N ALA A 20 6.64 -21.37 25.60
CA ALA A 20 5.64 -21.97 26.47
C ALA A 20 4.72 -22.84 25.60
N GLU A 21 4.66 -24.14 25.89
CA GLU A 21 3.60 -25.02 25.38
C GLU A 21 2.28 -24.56 26.00
N SER A 22 1.30 -24.20 25.16
CA SER A 22 -0.05 -23.88 25.64
C SER A 22 -0.95 -25.11 25.49
N ASP A 23 -1.37 -25.66 26.62
CA ASP A 23 -2.43 -26.65 26.70
C ASP A 23 -3.76 -26.07 26.19
N ALA A 24 -4.54 -26.94 25.57
CA ALA A 24 -5.84 -26.63 25.00
C ALA A 24 -6.88 -26.36 26.10
N GLU A 25 -7.36 -25.13 26.20
CA GLU A 25 -8.60 -24.83 26.93
C GLU A 25 -9.73 -24.47 25.95
N THR A 26 -10.71 -25.36 25.91
CA THR A 26 -12.05 -25.18 25.36
C THR A 26 -12.79 -24.10 26.15
N ASN A 27 -13.30 -23.07 25.47
CA ASN A 27 -14.29 -22.16 26.04
C ASN A 27 -15.58 -22.19 25.22
N SER A 28 -16.63 -22.69 25.86
CA SER A 28 -18.03 -22.59 25.48
C SER A 28 -18.58 -21.23 25.92
N ASP A 29 -19.08 -20.43 24.98
CA ASP A 29 -19.81 -19.20 25.29
C ASP A 29 -21.23 -19.53 25.77
N SER A 30 -21.55 -19.09 26.99
CA SER A 30 -22.91 -19.01 27.52
C SER A 30 -23.26 -17.57 27.87
N ASP A 31 -24.45 -17.17 27.42
CA ASP A 31 -25.19 -15.93 27.61
C ASP A 31 -24.92 -15.10 28.88
N TYR A 32 -24.89 -13.78 28.72
CA TYR A 32 -25.12 -12.84 29.82
C TYR A 32 -26.28 -11.87 29.56
N VAL A 33 -27.29 -12.04 30.41
CA VAL A 33 -28.47 -11.17 30.60
C VAL A 33 -28.16 -10.03 31.57
N ILE A 34 -28.77 -8.89 31.27
CA ILE A 34 -28.82 -7.61 31.99
C ILE A 34 -29.26 -7.76 33.46
N LYS A 35 -28.59 -7.05 34.40
CA LYS A 35 -29.21 -6.48 35.61
C LYS A 35 -28.54 -5.16 36.01
N GLY A 36 -29.35 -4.11 36.17
CA GLY A 36 -28.92 -2.79 36.62
C GLY A 36 -29.20 -2.49 38.10
N LYS A 37 -29.02 -1.19 38.44
CA LYS A 37 -29.26 -0.41 39.70
C LYS A 37 -27.93 0.12 40.29
N SER A 38 -27.75 1.37 40.72
CA SER A 38 -28.67 2.48 41.01
C SER A 38 -27.92 3.84 41.11
N LYS A 39 -28.71 4.90 40.98
CA LYS A 39 -28.42 6.35 40.96
C LYS A 39 -27.75 6.92 42.23
N LYS A 40 -26.98 8.00 42.05
CA LYS A 40 -27.01 9.18 42.93
C LYS A 40 -27.16 10.47 42.11
N ARG A 41 -28.01 11.35 42.61
CA ARG A 41 -28.65 12.51 41.97
C ARG A 41 -28.13 13.76 42.69
N VAL A 42 -27.71 14.79 41.97
CA VAL A 42 -27.63 16.16 42.50
C VAL A 42 -28.34 17.11 41.53
N LYS A 43 -29.33 17.82 42.05
CA LYS A 43 -30.17 18.83 41.40
C LYS A 43 -29.40 20.15 41.26
N ARG A 44 -29.69 20.92 40.20
CA ARG A 44 -29.87 22.37 40.31
C ARG A 44 -30.88 22.87 39.25
N GLN A 45 -31.85 23.65 39.72
CA GLN A 45 -32.89 24.39 39.00
C GLN A 45 -32.22 25.35 37.99
N GLY A 46 -32.78 25.74 36.83
CA GLY A 46 -34.17 25.96 36.46
C GLY A 46 -34.46 27.48 36.45
N LYS A 47 -34.39 28.12 35.28
CA LYS A 47 -35.19 29.33 34.99
C LYS A 47 -35.42 29.45 33.49
N VAL A 48 -36.70 29.34 33.13
CA VAL A 48 -37.29 29.57 31.81
C VAL A 48 -37.90 30.97 31.83
N SER A 49 -37.84 31.69 30.71
CA SER A 49 -38.83 32.72 30.37
C SER A 49 -39.28 32.52 28.93
N HIS A 50 -40.57 32.25 28.77
CA HIS A 50 -41.33 32.23 27.53
C HIS A 50 -41.43 33.64 26.91
N VAL A 51 -41.68 33.74 25.60
CA VAL A 51 -42.99 34.15 25.02
C VAL A 51 -42.85 34.58 23.54
N ASN A 52 -43.60 33.83 22.72
CA ASN A 52 -44.40 34.14 21.52
C ASN A 52 -43.86 34.60 20.15
N ILE A 53 -44.49 33.93 19.19
CA ILE A 53 -44.58 34.04 17.73
C ILE A 53 -45.55 35.17 17.35
N SER A 54 -45.32 35.82 16.21
CA SER A 54 -46.40 36.34 15.35
C SER A 54 -45.95 36.37 13.88
N GLU A 55 -46.81 35.81 13.03
CA GLU A 55 -46.80 35.84 11.57
C GLU A 55 -47.17 37.23 11.02
N GLU A 56 -46.86 37.48 9.74
CA GLU A 56 -47.81 37.87 8.66
C GLU A 56 -47.19 38.73 7.54
N THR A 57 -47.37 38.26 6.30
CA THR A 57 -47.76 39.00 5.05
C THR A 57 -46.77 40.03 4.46
N SER A 58 -46.67 40.34 3.15
CA SER A 58 -47.21 39.87 1.86
C SER A 58 -46.55 40.69 0.71
N LYS A 59 -46.10 40.01 -0.38
CA LYS A 59 -46.03 40.32 -1.86
C LYS A 59 -46.03 41.78 -2.41
N PRO A 60 -45.84 42.03 -3.74
CA PRO A 60 -44.91 41.51 -4.79
C PRO A 60 -44.29 42.65 -5.65
N PHE A 61 -43.41 42.38 -6.64
CA PHE A 61 -43.46 43.03 -7.98
C PHE A 61 -42.52 42.35 -9.00
N GLN A 62 -43.06 42.11 -10.21
CA GLN A 62 -42.35 41.66 -11.42
C GLN A 62 -41.84 42.89 -12.19
N GLU A 63 -40.76 42.74 -12.98
CA GLU A 63 -40.83 43.09 -14.41
C GLU A 63 -39.68 42.46 -15.22
N GLN A 64 -40.05 42.01 -16.42
CA GLN A 64 -39.19 41.43 -17.45
C GLN A 64 -38.43 42.53 -18.20
N GLN A 65 -37.26 42.20 -18.75
CA GLN A 65 -36.87 42.69 -20.07
C GLN A 65 -35.90 41.72 -20.75
N THR A 66 -36.19 41.44 -22.02
CA THR A 66 -35.54 40.46 -22.89
C THR A 66 -34.58 41.16 -23.87
N ILE A 67 -33.43 40.51 -24.08
CA ILE A 67 -32.58 40.44 -25.30
C ILE A 67 -31.81 41.70 -25.73
N THR A 68 -30.48 41.56 -25.73
CA THR A 68 -29.66 41.89 -26.92
C THR A 68 -28.36 41.08 -26.91
N SER A 69 -28.02 40.53 -28.07
CA SER A 69 -26.81 39.76 -28.34
C SER A 69 -25.56 40.60 -28.17
N LEU A 70 -24.54 40.08 -27.47
CA LEU A 70 -23.19 40.65 -27.48
C LEU A 70 -22.16 39.56 -27.80
N GLY A 71 -21.65 39.68 -29.02
CA GLY A 71 -20.26 39.51 -29.46
C GLY A 71 -19.38 38.46 -28.79
N MET A 72 -18.93 37.50 -29.60
CA MET A 72 -17.96 36.46 -29.28
C MET A 72 -16.50 36.97 -29.19
N GLU A 73 -16.25 38.20 -28.71
CA GLU A 73 -14.89 38.79 -28.74
C GLU A 73 -14.40 39.46 -27.44
N ASP A 74 -15.22 39.58 -26.38
CA ASP A 74 -14.82 40.30 -25.15
C ASP A 74 -14.47 39.42 -23.93
N ILE A 75 -14.13 38.14 -24.14
CA ILE A 75 -13.58 37.26 -23.08
C ILE A 75 -12.08 37.01 -23.33
N ILE A 76 -11.31 38.09 -23.49
CA ILE A 76 -9.84 38.02 -23.47
C ILE A 76 -9.35 39.04 -22.44
N THR A 77 -9.55 38.76 -21.15
CA THR A 77 -8.77 39.34 -20.03
C THR A 77 -9.09 38.69 -18.68
N LEU A 78 -9.33 37.38 -18.65
CA LEU A 78 -9.44 36.63 -17.39
C LEU A 78 -8.23 35.71 -17.21
N ARG A 79 -7.33 36.20 -16.35
CA ARG A 79 -6.38 35.47 -15.50
C ARG A 79 -5.62 34.32 -16.18
N GLN A 80 -4.34 34.57 -16.42
CA GLN A 80 -3.31 33.56 -16.66
C GLN A 80 -3.49 32.38 -15.69
N CYS A 81 -4.02 31.27 -16.22
CA CYS A 81 -3.93 29.96 -15.59
C CYS A 81 -2.44 29.60 -15.41
N PRO A 82 -2.04 28.96 -14.30
CA PRO A 82 -0.70 28.41 -14.21
C PRO A 82 -0.50 27.39 -15.32
N LEU A 83 0.66 27.45 -15.95
CA LEU A 83 1.13 26.59 -17.04
C LEU A 83 0.61 25.15 -16.93
N ILE A 84 -0.02 24.70 -18.01
CA ILE A 84 -0.06 23.29 -18.41
C ILE A 84 1.40 22.86 -18.58
N ARG A 85 1.99 22.25 -17.55
CA ARG A 85 3.17 21.40 -17.73
C ARG A 85 2.65 20.05 -18.19
N SER A 86 3.18 19.56 -19.31
CA SER A 86 2.92 18.18 -19.75
C SER A 86 3.26 17.22 -18.61
N ALA A 87 2.51 16.12 -18.51
CA ALA A 87 2.71 15.09 -17.49
C ALA A 87 4.17 14.58 -17.42
N ASP A 88 4.94 14.72 -18.51
CA ASP A 88 6.35 14.34 -18.58
C ASP A 88 7.29 15.25 -17.77
N GLN A 89 6.95 16.52 -17.53
CA GLN A 89 7.89 17.49 -16.92
C GLN A 89 7.83 17.57 -15.39
N ALA A 90 6.83 16.96 -14.73
CA ALA A 90 6.78 16.87 -13.27
C ALA A 90 7.62 15.69 -12.71
N SER A 91 8.16 14.84 -13.59
CA SER A 91 8.73 13.54 -13.23
C SER A 91 10.16 13.55 -12.67
N ASN A 92 10.87 14.69 -12.69
CA ASN A 92 12.32 14.73 -12.44
C ASN A 92 12.77 15.17 -11.03
N LEU A 93 11.87 15.63 -10.15
CA LEU A 93 12.26 16.16 -8.83
C LEU A 93 11.79 15.32 -7.64
N THR A 94 10.83 14.42 -7.84
CA THR A 94 10.35 13.51 -6.79
C THR A 94 10.82 12.09 -7.04
N PRO A 95 11.38 11.40 -6.04
CA PRO A 95 11.71 9.99 -6.15
C PRO A 95 10.42 9.20 -6.35
N ASN A 96 10.24 8.59 -7.52
CA ASN A 96 8.96 7.92 -7.84
C ASN A 96 8.96 6.43 -7.47
N LYS A 97 9.97 5.90 -6.78
CA LYS A 97 10.12 4.48 -6.40
C LYS A 97 10.65 4.36 -4.97
N PRO A 98 10.45 3.22 -4.27
CA PRO A 98 10.96 3.00 -2.92
C PRO A 98 12.42 3.42 -2.78
N ILE A 99 12.70 4.29 -1.81
CA ILE A 99 13.99 4.94 -1.67
C ILE A 99 14.78 4.24 -0.57
N VAL A 100 15.66 3.33 -0.95
CA VAL A 100 16.63 2.73 -0.03
C VAL A 100 17.96 3.41 -0.27
N THR A 101 18.38 4.25 0.67
CA THR A 101 19.68 4.94 0.61
C THR A 101 20.82 3.94 0.78
N ARG A 102 22.04 4.32 0.40
CA ARG A 102 23.23 3.46 0.60
C ARG A 102 23.43 3.12 2.07
N MET A 103 23.36 4.13 2.95
CA MET A 103 23.45 3.95 4.41
C MET A 103 22.43 2.93 4.92
N MET A 104 21.17 3.09 4.52
CA MET A 104 20.10 2.14 4.89
C MET A 104 20.38 0.74 4.36
N TYR A 105 20.87 0.61 3.13
CA TYR A 105 21.23 -0.69 2.56
C TYR A 105 22.34 -1.36 3.36
N ASP A 106 23.44 -0.66 3.64
CA ASP A 106 24.59 -1.20 4.35
C ASP A 106 24.24 -1.59 5.79
N GLU A 107 23.42 -0.76 6.47
CA GLU A 107 22.87 -1.07 7.80
C GLU A 107 22.01 -2.34 7.75
N TYR A 108 21.17 -2.47 6.72
CA TYR A 108 20.19 -3.55 6.64
C TYR A 108 20.75 -4.87 6.11
N PHE A 109 21.77 -4.80 5.28
CA PHE A 109 22.31 -5.92 4.52
C PHE A 109 22.62 -7.19 5.34
N PRO A 110 23.11 -7.13 6.60
CA PRO A 110 23.35 -8.33 7.39
C PRO A 110 22.09 -9.18 7.60
N TYR A 111 20.90 -8.56 7.61
CA TYR A 111 19.63 -9.21 7.93
C TYR A 111 18.58 -9.11 6.82
N LEU A 112 18.67 -8.12 5.93
CA LEU A 112 17.66 -7.84 4.93
C LEU A 112 18.32 -7.31 3.65
N ILE A 113 18.22 -8.10 2.59
CA ILE A 113 18.62 -7.68 1.25
C ILE A 113 17.47 -6.90 0.62
N CYS A 114 17.68 -5.62 0.35
CA CYS A 114 16.72 -4.80 -0.40
C CYS A 114 17.06 -4.84 -1.89
N ALA A 115 16.34 -5.64 -2.67
CA ALA A 115 16.50 -5.81 -4.12
C ALA A 115 15.47 -4.98 -4.91
N PHE A 116 15.58 -3.66 -4.79
CA PHE A 116 14.83 -2.69 -5.57
C PHE A 116 15.65 -2.21 -6.76
N ASN A 117 15.02 -1.53 -7.72
CA ASN A 117 15.73 -1.04 -8.90
C ASN A 117 16.88 -0.07 -8.56
N ASN A 118 16.73 0.77 -7.54
CA ASN A 118 17.77 1.73 -7.11
C ASN A 118 18.92 1.10 -6.31
N THR A 119 18.79 -0.15 -5.85
CA THR A 119 19.82 -0.84 -5.05
C THR A 119 20.57 -1.94 -5.83
N ILE A 120 20.31 -2.09 -7.13
CA ILE A 120 20.92 -3.14 -7.96
C ILE A 120 22.45 -3.08 -7.93
N ASN A 121 23.04 -1.87 -7.95
CA ASN A 121 24.49 -1.71 -7.89
C ASN A 121 25.06 -2.20 -6.55
N TYR A 122 24.41 -1.83 -5.44
CA TYR A 122 24.80 -2.27 -4.10
C TYR A 122 24.67 -3.77 -3.94
N LEU A 123 23.61 -4.36 -4.51
CA LEU A 123 23.40 -5.80 -4.53
C LEU A 123 24.54 -6.53 -5.25
N LYS A 124 25.00 -6.02 -6.39
CA LYS A 124 26.10 -6.61 -7.16
C LYS A 124 27.43 -6.59 -6.40
N GLU A 125 27.66 -5.54 -5.60
CA GLU A 125 28.89 -5.38 -4.80
C GLU A 125 28.90 -6.25 -3.54
N THR A 126 27.74 -6.49 -2.94
CA THR A 126 27.63 -7.07 -1.59
C THR A 126 27.22 -8.55 -1.59
N THR A 127 26.64 -9.06 -2.67
CA THR A 127 26.17 -10.45 -2.74
C THR A 127 27.05 -11.32 -3.63
N GLU A 128 27.07 -12.62 -3.33
CA GLU A 128 27.70 -13.60 -4.21
C GLU A 128 27.04 -13.60 -5.59
N ASN A 129 27.85 -13.78 -6.65
CA ASN A 129 27.39 -13.70 -8.03
C ASN A 129 26.20 -14.64 -8.33
N LYS A 130 26.16 -15.83 -7.71
CA LYS A 130 25.04 -16.76 -7.85
C LYS A 130 23.73 -16.16 -7.31
N THR A 131 23.74 -15.64 -6.09
CA THR A 131 22.58 -14.99 -5.45
C THR A 131 22.14 -13.75 -6.24
N PHE A 132 23.10 -12.93 -6.69
CA PHE A 132 22.80 -11.77 -7.54
C PHE A 132 22.05 -12.17 -8.82
N MET A 133 22.52 -13.21 -9.51
CA MET A 133 21.93 -13.69 -10.76
C MET A 133 20.54 -14.31 -10.54
N GLU A 134 20.32 -15.00 -9.41
CA GLU A 134 19.00 -15.50 -9.01
C GLU A 134 18.02 -14.34 -8.78
N ILE A 135 18.44 -13.29 -8.06
CA ILE A 135 17.61 -12.10 -7.81
C ILE A 135 17.30 -11.37 -9.12
N LYS A 136 18.30 -11.15 -9.99
CA LYS A 136 18.12 -10.57 -11.33
C LYS A 136 17.12 -11.35 -12.19
N LYS A 137 17.15 -12.68 -12.10
CA LYS A 137 16.20 -13.54 -12.82
C LYS A 137 14.77 -13.32 -12.31
N ILE A 138 14.58 -13.21 -10.99
CA ILE A 138 13.27 -12.92 -10.39
C ILE A 138 12.77 -11.54 -10.85
N GLN A 139 13.60 -10.50 -10.76
CA GLN A 139 13.23 -9.14 -11.22
C GLN A 139 12.81 -9.13 -12.70
N LYS A 140 13.58 -9.78 -13.58
CA LYS A 140 13.25 -9.85 -15.01
C LYS A 140 11.92 -10.57 -15.30
N MET A 141 11.57 -11.59 -14.50
CA MET A 141 10.28 -12.27 -14.60
C MET A 141 9.13 -11.36 -14.14
N ASN A 142 9.37 -10.55 -13.11
CA ASN A 142 8.40 -9.62 -12.53
C ASN A 142 8.09 -8.41 -13.43
N ASP A 143 9.05 -7.98 -14.27
CA ASP A 143 8.86 -6.87 -15.21
C ASP A 143 7.90 -7.20 -16.38
N GLN A 144 7.46 -8.45 -16.52
CA GLN A 144 6.58 -8.88 -17.61
C GLN A 144 5.12 -8.57 -17.30
N LEU A 145 4.38 -8.15 -18.33
CA LEU A 145 2.94 -7.96 -18.23
C LEU A 145 2.25 -9.31 -18.00
N ILE A 146 1.49 -9.44 -16.90
CA ILE A 146 0.87 -10.72 -16.47
C ILE A 146 -0.60 -10.81 -16.92
N LEU A 147 -1.08 -9.85 -17.71
CA LEU A 147 -2.43 -9.93 -18.29
C LEU A 147 -2.47 -10.88 -19.47
N GLN A 148 -3.56 -11.63 -19.58
CA GLN A 148 -3.82 -12.44 -20.76
C GLN A 148 -4.10 -11.53 -21.97
N GLU A 149 -3.68 -11.99 -23.14
CA GLU A 149 -3.89 -11.34 -24.44
C GLU A 149 -5.36 -10.91 -24.67
N SER A 150 -6.31 -11.74 -24.22
CA SER A 150 -7.75 -11.43 -24.30
C SER A 150 -8.14 -10.18 -23.52
N PHE A 151 -7.55 -9.93 -22.35
CA PHE A 151 -7.78 -8.70 -21.59
C PHE A 151 -7.08 -7.51 -22.24
N ILE A 152 -5.87 -7.69 -22.75
CA ILE A 152 -5.11 -6.61 -23.40
C ILE A 152 -5.91 -6.06 -24.60
N ARG A 153 -6.38 -6.93 -25.49
CA ARG A 153 -7.18 -6.52 -26.66
C ARG A 153 -8.45 -5.77 -26.28
N LYS A 154 -9.16 -6.23 -25.25
CA LYS A 154 -10.35 -5.52 -24.75
C LYS A 154 -10.00 -4.11 -24.27
N LEU A 155 -8.90 -3.97 -23.51
CA LEU A 155 -8.45 -2.68 -23.00
C LEU A 155 -8.01 -1.75 -24.13
N GLU A 156 -7.29 -2.24 -25.13
CA GLU A 156 -6.91 -1.45 -26.32
C GLU A 156 -8.14 -0.89 -27.03
N VAL A 157 -9.15 -1.73 -27.28
CA VAL A 157 -10.42 -1.29 -27.89
C VAL A 157 -11.13 -0.25 -27.03
N ILE A 158 -11.16 -0.40 -25.69
CA ILE A 158 -11.75 0.59 -24.79
C ILE A 158 -10.97 1.91 -24.87
N PHE A 159 -9.63 1.87 -24.86
CA PHE A 159 -8.80 3.07 -24.78
C PHE A 159 -8.74 3.86 -26.09
N GLU A 160 -8.96 3.21 -27.23
CA GLU A 160 -9.12 3.86 -28.53
C GLU A 160 -10.51 4.51 -28.71
N THR A 161 -11.43 4.31 -27.77
CA THR A 161 -12.80 4.81 -27.89
C THR A 161 -12.93 6.25 -27.43
N ASP A 162 -13.62 7.06 -28.24
CA ASP A 162 -13.99 8.43 -27.89
C ASP A 162 -14.73 8.51 -26.54
N TYR A 163 -14.41 9.55 -25.76
CA TYR A 163 -15.04 9.77 -24.46
C TYR A 163 -16.57 9.73 -24.48
N SER A 164 -17.21 10.22 -25.56
CA SER A 164 -18.68 10.23 -25.69
C SER A 164 -19.31 8.84 -25.68
N LYS A 165 -18.55 7.79 -25.97
CA LYS A 165 -18.98 6.39 -26.04
C LYS A 165 -18.27 5.50 -25.02
N ILE A 166 -17.36 6.05 -24.22
CA ILE A 166 -16.47 5.26 -23.35
C ILE A 166 -17.24 4.40 -22.35
N GLU A 167 -18.29 4.94 -21.71
CA GLU A 167 -19.09 4.22 -20.73
C GLU A 167 -19.75 2.97 -21.35
N SER A 168 -20.40 3.13 -22.50
CA SER A 168 -21.02 2.02 -23.23
C SER A 168 -20.00 0.99 -23.68
N LYS A 169 -18.82 1.45 -24.14
CA LYS A 169 -17.77 0.53 -24.60
C LYS A 169 -17.14 -0.28 -23.48
N ILE A 170 -16.90 0.35 -22.32
CA ILE A 170 -16.47 -0.37 -21.12
C ILE A 170 -17.47 -1.48 -20.79
N ILE A 171 -18.77 -1.18 -20.77
CA ILE A 171 -19.82 -2.16 -20.45
C ILE A 171 -19.81 -3.33 -21.44
N GLU A 172 -19.77 -3.04 -22.74
CA GLU A 172 -19.76 -4.04 -23.82
C GLU A 172 -18.58 -5.00 -23.70
N GLU A 173 -17.35 -4.48 -23.63
CA GLU A 173 -16.12 -5.28 -23.63
C GLU A 173 -15.91 -6.10 -22.34
N THR A 174 -16.53 -5.66 -21.25
CA THR A 174 -16.46 -6.31 -19.93
C THR A 174 -17.72 -7.11 -19.59
N THR A 175 -18.53 -7.51 -20.59
CA THR A 175 -19.75 -8.30 -20.38
C THR A 175 -19.48 -9.55 -19.53
N ILE A 176 -20.30 -9.77 -18.51
CA ILE A 176 -20.27 -10.92 -17.60
C ILE A 176 -21.64 -11.58 -17.67
N LYS A 177 -21.68 -12.90 -17.84
CA LYS A 177 -22.94 -13.65 -17.82
C LYS A 177 -23.47 -13.75 -16.40
N ASP A 178 -24.79 -13.69 -16.22
CA ASP A 178 -25.41 -13.81 -14.91
C ASP A 178 -25.00 -15.13 -14.23
N GLY A 179 -24.57 -15.02 -12.97
CA GLY A 179 -24.10 -16.16 -12.18
C GLY A 179 -22.69 -16.65 -12.52
N ASP A 180 -21.98 -16.06 -13.50
CA ASP A 180 -20.58 -16.42 -13.80
C ASP A 180 -19.65 -15.94 -12.68
N GLN A 181 -19.05 -16.92 -11.99
CA GLN A 181 -18.13 -16.71 -10.87
C GLN A 181 -16.68 -17.08 -11.22
N THR A 182 -16.36 -17.25 -12.51
CA THR A 182 -15.00 -17.53 -12.94
C THR A 182 -14.05 -16.39 -12.58
N GLU A 183 -12.76 -16.70 -12.48
CA GLU A 183 -11.73 -15.70 -12.21
C GLU A 183 -11.69 -14.61 -13.29
N ASP A 184 -11.92 -14.97 -14.55
CA ASP A 184 -11.94 -14.01 -15.65
C ASP A 184 -13.20 -13.14 -15.61
N ALA A 185 -14.37 -13.68 -15.26
CA ALA A 185 -15.57 -12.88 -15.02
C ALA A 185 -15.38 -11.87 -13.87
N ARG A 186 -14.80 -12.31 -12.75
CA ARG A 186 -14.45 -11.43 -11.62
C ARG A 186 -13.43 -10.37 -12.01
N PHE A 187 -12.45 -10.72 -12.84
CA PHE A 187 -11.48 -9.74 -13.31
C PHE A 187 -12.10 -8.73 -14.30
N ASN A 188 -13.01 -9.17 -15.18
CA ASN A 188 -13.82 -8.24 -16.01
C ASN A 188 -14.67 -7.31 -15.12
N PHE A 189 -15.22 -7.81 -14.01
CA PHE A 189 -15.96 -6.97 -13.04
C PHE A 189 -15.03 -5.89 -12.49
N PHE A 190 -13.83 -6.27 -12.03
CA PHE A 190 -12.84 -5.32 -11.54
C PHE A 190 -12.47 -4.26 -12.58
N ILE A 191 -12.20 -4.66 -13.83
CA ILE A 191 -11.91 -3.73 -14.93
C ILE A 191 -13.07 -2.76 -15.14
N ARG A 192 -14.30 -3.27 -15.28
CA ARG A 192 -15.50 -2.47 -15.55
C ARG A 192 -15.66 -1.35 -14.53
N TYR A 193 -15.73 -1.71 -13.25
CA TYR A 193 -16.06 -0.74 -12.20
C TYR A 193 -14.92 0.24 -11.94
N THR A 194 -13.67 -0.19 -12.15
CA THR A 194 -12.51 0.71 -12.06
C THR A 194 -12.55 1.76 -13.18
N LEU A 195 -12.77 1.35 -14.43
CA LEU A 195 -12.79 2.26 -15.57
C LEU A 195 -14.03 3.17 -15.60
N LEU A 196 -15.19 2.68 -15.17
CA LEU A 196 -16.39 3.51 -15.07
C LEU A 196 -16.23 4.61 -14.02
N ASP A 197 -15.67 4.28 -12.85
CA ASP A 197 -15.36 5.25 -11.80
C ASP A 197 -14.37 6.31 -12.31
N PHE A 198 -13.30 5.87 -12.98
CA PHE A 198 -12.34 6.78 -13.64
C PHE A 198 -13.01 7.66 -14.71
N ALA A 199 -13.83 7.11 -15.59
CA ALA A 199 -14.49 7.88 -16.65
C ALA A 199 -15.48 8.91 -16.09
N ALA A 200 -16.20 8.56 -15.02
CA ALA A 200 -17.18 9.43 -14.37
C ALA A 200 -16.56 10.71 -13.81
N ASN A 201 -15.30 10.65 -13.36
CA ASN A 201 -14.55 11.80 -12.87
C ASN A 201 -14.40 12.93 -13.90
N PHE A 202 -14.55 12.65 -15.20
CA PHE A 202 -14.37 13.62 -16.28
C PHE A 202 -15.68 14.10 -16.93
N ARG A 203 -16.85 13.60 -16.49
CA ARG A 203 -18.15 13.81 -17.17
C ARG A 203 -18.49 15.27 -17.42
N TYR A 204 -18.12 16.12 -16.47
CA TYR A 204 -18.39 17.56 -16.51
C TYR A 204 -17.11 18.40 -16.44
N LYS A 205 -15.93 17.80 -16.73
CA LYS A 205 -14.64 18.49 -16.69
C LYS A 205 -14.10 18.71 -18.10
N ILE A 206 -13.78 19.95 -18.42
CA ILE A 206 -13.08 20.36 -19.66
C ILE A 206 -12.02 21.38 -19.25
N PRO A 207 -10.70 21.11 -19.44
CA PRO A 207 -10.13 19.88 -20.01
C PRO A 207 -10.35 18.64 -19.10
N ARG A 208 -10.22 17.43 -19.67
CA ARG A 208 -10.41 16.16 -18.95
C ARG A 208 -9.18 15.79 -18.12
N VAL A 209 -8.88 16.63 -17.14
CA VAL A 209 -7.73 16.52 -16.25
C VAL A 209 -8.22 16.69 -14.81
N LEU A 210 -7.70 15.87 -13.91
CA LEU A 210 -7.89 15.96 -12.47
C LEU A 210 -6.83 16.86 -11.86
N ASP A 211 -7.24 17.60 -10.83
CA ASP A 211 -6.28 18.31 -9.99
C ASP A 211 -5.40 17.30 -9.26
N CYS A 212 -4.09 17.52 -9.27
CA CYS A 212 -3.11 16.68 -8.58
C CYS A 212 -2.54 17.38 -7.33
N ASP A 213 -2.83 18.67 -7.10
CA ASP A 213 -2.45 19.37 -5.86
C ASP A 213 -3.49 19.09 -4.76
N MET A 214 -3.54 17.84 -4.31
CA MET A 214 -4.47 17.38 -3.28
C MET A 214 -3.73 16.85 -2.05
N SER A 215 -4.41 16.79 -0.90
CA SER A 215 -3.83 16.16 0.28
C SER A 215 -3.65 14.66 0.09
N GLU A 216 -2.72 14.05 0.83
CA GLU A 216 -2.51 12.59 0.86
C GLU A 216 -3.81 11.82 1.12
N ARG A 217 -4.60 12.24 2.13
CA ARG A 217 -5.90 11.62 2.45
C ARG A 217 -6.90 11.77 1.31
N THR A 218 -6.93 12.91 0.64
CA THR A 218 -7.77 13.12 -0.54
C THR A 218 -7.36 12.17 -1.66
N PHE A 219 -6.06 12.01 -1.92
CA PHE A 219 -5.55 11.08 -2.92
C PHE A 219 -5.91 9.63 -2.61
N ILE A 220 -5.78 9.21 -1.34
CA ILE A 220 -6.22 7.89 -0.89
C ILE A 220 -7.71 7.69 -1.19
N VAL A 221 -8.56 8.64 -0.81
CA VAL A 221 -10.02 8.48 -0.90
C VAL A 221 -10.50 8.56 -2.35
N GLU A 222 -10.08 9.57 -3.10
CA GLU A 222 -10.63 9.89 -4.42
C GLU A 222 -9.98 9.08 -5.55
N CYS A 223 -8.72 8.66 -5.40
CA CYS A 223 -7.99 8.00 -6.49
C CYS A 223 -7.67 6.53 -6.20
N LEU A 224 -7.14 6.21 -5.01
CA LEU A 224 -6.72 4.84 -4.70
C LEU A 224 -7.89 3.96 -4.25
N SER A 225 -8.71 4.46 -3.32
CA SER A 225 -9.78 3.67 -2.71
C SER A 225 -10.78 3.07 -3.70
N PRO A 226 -11.20 3.75 -4.79
CA PRO A 226 -12.13 3.19 -5.75
C PRO A 226 -11.56 1.97 -6.47
N ILE A 227 -10.29 2.02 -6.89
CA ILE A 227 -9.58 0.92 -7.55
C ILE A 227 -9.50 -0.29 -6.61
N PHE A 228 -8.98 -0.06 -5.40
CA PHE A 228 -8.87 -1.13 -4.39
C PHE A 228 -10.24 -1.72 -4.07
N ARG A 229 -11.28 -0.89 -3.88
CA ARG A 229 -12.65 -1.32 -3.58
C ARG A 229 -13.21 -2.20 -4.71
N ALA A 230 -13.02 -1.83 -5.97
CA ALA A 230 -13.44 -2.64 -7.11
C ALA A 230 -12.74 -4.01 -7.09
N PHE A 231 -11.44 -4.06 -6.78
CA PHE A 231 -10.69 -5.30 -6.66
C PHE A 231 -11.21 -6.20 -5.51
N ARG A 232 -11.47 -5.63 -4.33
CA ARG A 232 -12.06 -6.35 -3.19
C ARG A 232 -13.42 -6.94 -3.53
N ASN A 233 -14.26 -6.18 -4.24
CA ASN A 233 -15.60 -6.63 -4.59
C ASN A 233 -15.55 -7.78 -5.62
N ALA A 234 -14.55 -7.78 -6.51
CA ALA A 234 -14.29 -8.89 -7.43
C ALA A 234 -13.74 -10.14 -6.70
N PHE A 235 -12.94 -9.95 -5.64
CA PHE A 235 -12.29 -11.02 -4.90
C PHE A 235 -12.58 -10.89 -3.39
N PRO A 236 -13.74 -11.40 -2.93
CA PRO A 236 -14.23 -11.15 -1.57
C PRO A 236 -13.60 -12.07 -0.51
N ASP A 237 -12.41 -12.64 -0.77
CA ASP A 237 -11.62 -13.43 0.18
C ASP A 237 -10.69 -12.57 1.06
N ILE A 238 -10.72 -11.25 0.86
CA ILE A 238 -9.94 -10.26 1.60
C ILE A 238 -10.82 -9.14 2.20
N LYS A 239 -10.32 -8.55 3.29
CA LYS A 239 -10.89 -7.43 4.02
C LYS A 239 -9.91 -6.29 4.04
N TYR A 240 -10.42 -5.07 3.89
CA TYR A 240 -9.62 -3.85 4.00
C TYR A 240 -9.90 -3.12 5.30
N GLY A 241 -8.83 -2.70 5.95
CA GLY A 241 -8.85 -1.65 6.96
C GLY A 241 -8.23 -0.39 6.36
N TRP A 242 -9.03 0.67 6.24
CA TRP A 242 -8.58 1.96 5.70
C TRP A 242 -8.22 2.94 6.81
N ILE A 243 -7.17 3.72 6.53
CA ILE A 243 -6.68 4.89 7.24
C ILE A 243 -6.25 4.56 8.67
N GLU A 244 -4.96 4.76 8.94
CA GLU A 244 -4.37 4.70 10.27
C GLU A 244 -4.71 3.41 11.05
N LYS A 245 -4.66 2.26 10.39
CA LYS A 245 -4.97 0.96 11.01
C LYS A 245 -3.78 0.37 11.73
N ASP A 246 -4.00 -0.02 12.98
CA ASP A 246 -2.98 -0.69 13.78
C ASP A 246 -2.57 -2.03 13.17
N VAL A 247 -1.26 -2.27 13.15
CA VAL A 247 -0.66 -3.50 12.64
C VAL A 247 -0.45 -4.47 13.80
N THR A 248 -1.23 -5.56 13.79
CA THR A 248 -1.28 -6.55 14.86
C THR A 248 -0.07 -7.48 14.87
N SER A 249 0.60 -7.67 13.72
CA SER A 249 1.79 -8.50 13.64
C SER A 249 2.90 -8.05 14.58
N ILE A 250 3.09 -6.73 14.75
CA ILE A 250 4.10 -6.16 15.65
C ILE A 250 3.89 -6.68 17.08
N LYS A 251 2.65 -6.62 17.57
CA LYS A 251 2.31 -7.13 18.91
C LYS A 251 2.59 -8.63 19.04
N VAL A 252 2.29 -9.41 18.00
CA VAL A 252 2.56 -10.85 18.01
C VAL A 252 4.07 -11.12 18.00
N THR A 253 4.83 -10.38 17.21
CA THR A 253 6.28 -10.51 17.12
C THR A 253 6.96 -10.10 18.42
N ASN A 254 6.53 -9.01 19.07
CA ASN A 254 7.00 -8.62 20.42
C ASN A 254 6.89 -9.77 21.41
N ASN A 255 5.75 -10.44 21.45
CA ASN A 255 5.54 -11.59 22.32
C ASN A 255 6.41 -12.79 21.95
N MET A 256 6.67 -13.01 20.65
CA MET A 256 7.45 -14.14 20.16
C MET A 256 8.94 -14.03 20.47
N PHE A 257 9.47 -12.81 20.52
CA PHE A 257 10.91 -12.54 20.65
C PHE A 257 11.28 -11.73 21.90
N GLU A 258 10.32 -11.44 22.78
CA GLU A 258 10.50 -10.63 23.99
C GLU A 258 11.05 -9.20 23.70
N TYR A 259 10.58 -8.59 22.60
CA TYR A 259 10.90 -7.21 22.21
C TYR A 259 9.78 -6.23 22.55
N ASP A 260 10.09 -4.93 22.50
CA ASP A 260 9.15 -3.83 22.76
C ASP A 260 9.09 -2.87 21.56
N ILE A 261 8.77 -3.43 20.38
CA ILE A 261 8.54 -2.63 19.19
C ILE A 261 7.24 -1.84 19.40
N SER A 262 7.33 -0.51 19.36
CA SER A 262 6.18 0.38 19.41
C SER A 262 5.18 0.11 18.27
N SER A 263 3.89 0.24 18.60
CA SER A 263 2.80 0.06 17.64
C SER A 263 2.96 0.97 16.42
N ARG A 264 2.63 0.44 15.24
CA ARG A 264 2.55 1.20 13.99
C ARG A 264 1.17 1.08 13.38
N LYS A 265 0.85 2.08 12.56
CA LYS A 265 -0.39 2.20 11.82
C LYS A 265 -0.10 2.27 10.33
N VAL A 266 -1.02 1.78 9.49
CA VAL A 266 -0.89 1.84 8.02
C VAL A 266 -2.09 2.52 7.37
N ASP A 267 -1.91 3.07 6.18
CA ASP A 267 -2.98 3.72 5.42
C ASP A 267 -3.98 2.71 4.85
N LEU A 268 -3.49 1.54 4.45
CA LEU A 268 -4.34 0.42 4.08
C LEU A 268 -3.72 -0.89 4.60
N LEU A 269 -4.52 -1.60 5.40
CA LEU A 269 -4.26 -2.96 5.84
C LEU A 269 -5.16 -3.92 5.11
N ILE A 270 -4.59 -4.96 4.51
CA ILE A 270 -5.36 -6.04 3.89
C ILE A 270 -5.20 -7.30 4.71
N GLN A 271 -6.34 -7.86 5.10
CA GLN A 271 -6.44 -9.09 5.88
C GLN A 271 -7.15 -10.15 5.06
N ARG A 272 -6.71 -11.40 5.17
CA ARG A 272 -7.44 -12.54 4.61
C ARG A 272 -8.65 -12.83 5.50
N LEU A 273 -9.81 -13.07 4.89
CA LEU A 273 -11.05 -13.27 5.65
C LEU A 273 -11.13 -14.61 6.38
N SER A 274 -10.45 -15.65 5.89
CA SER A 274 -10.54 -16.98 6.48
C SER A 274 -9.90 -17.09 7.88
N ASP A 275 -8.90 -16.26 8.17
CA ASP A 275 -8.12 -16.33 9.42
C ASP A 275 -7.70 -14.96 9.98
N ASN A 276 -8.17 -13.86 9.39
CA ASN A 276 -7.82 -12.48 9.76
C ASN A 276 -6.31 -12.17 9.72
N MET A 277 -5.51 -12.99 9.02
CA MET A 277 -4.07 -12.75 8.88
C MET A 277 -3.80 -11.54 7.99
N GLU A 278 -2.85 -10.70 8.41
CA GLU A 278 -2.37 -9.56 7.64
C GLU A 278 -1.55 -10.04 6.45
N VAL A 279 -2.06 -9.80 5.24
CA VAL A 279 -1.45 -10.29 3.99
C VAL A 279 -0.78 -9.18 3.19
N MET A 280 -1.20 -7.93 3.34
CA MET A 280 -0.56 -6.79 2.68
C MET A 280 -0.73 -5.48 3.45
N ASN A 281 0.34 -4.69 3.51
CA ASN A 281 0.35 -3.34 4.11
C ASN A 281 0.58 -2.30 3.03
N THR A 282 0.02 -1.09 3.18
CA THR A 282 0.25 0.02 2.25
C THR A 282 0.50 1.32 3.00
N GLU A 283 1.52 2.07 2.56
CA GLU A 283 1.80 3.45 2.98
C GLU A 283 1.78 4.37 1.76
N VAL A 284 1.19 5.55 1.93
CA VAL A 284 1.21 6.63 0.95
C VAL A 284 2.13 7.73 1.45
N SER A 285 3.24 7.93 0.76
CA SER A 285 4.26 8.89 1.15
C SER A 285 3.93 10.29 0.65
N GLY A 286 2.98 10.96 1.29
CA GLY A 286 2.60 12.34 0.99
C GLY A 286 1.65 12.50 -0.20
N SER A 287 1.49 13.75 -0.65
CA SER A 287 0.59 14.05 -1.77
C SER A 287 1.17 13.60 -3.11
N PRO A 288 0.32 13.34 -4.12
CA PRO A 288 0.78 12.86 -5.42
C PRO A 288 1.73 13.84 -6.15
N PHE A 289 1.73 15.13 -5.80
CA PHE A 289 2.57 16.16 -6.42
C PHE A 289 3.67 16.72 -5.51
N LYS A 290 3.59 16.52 -4.19
CA LYS A 290 4.55 17.05 -3.21
C LYS A 290 4.89 15.96 -2.19
N THR A 291 5.77 15.04 -2.57
CA THR A 291 6.39 14.11 -1.62
C THR A 291 7.75 14.63 -1.17
N ALA A 292 7.98 14.76 0.14
CA ALA A 292 9.33 14.97 0.65
C ALA A 292 10.06 13.62 0.76
N GLN A 293 11.30 13.56 0.26
CA GLN A 293 12.16 12.38 0.32
C GLN A 293 12.31 11.78 1.74
N PRO A 294 12.48 12.57 2.82
CA PRO A 294 12.58 12.02 4.17
C PRO A 294 11.33 11.23 4.60
N HIS A 295 10.14 11.67 4.21
CA HIS A 295 8.89 10.95 4.49
C HIS A 295 8.87 9.60 3.77
N ALA A 296 9.17 9.58 2.46
CA ALA A 296 9.22 8.34 1.69
C ALA A 296 10.26 7.34 2.20
N VAL A 297 11.42 7.81 2.69
CA VAL A 297 12.44 6.97 3.34
C VAL A 297 11.91 6.40 4.67
N GLY A 298 11.25 7.21 5.48
CA GLY A 298 10.63 6.75 6.73
C GLY A 298 9.57 5.66 6.51
N ASP A 299 8.72 5.84 5.50
CA ASP A 299 7.65 4.90 5.19
C ASP A 299 8.17 3.56 4.66
N ILE A 300 9.23 3.55 3.83
CA ILE A 300 9.82 2.28 3.39
C ILE A 300 10.48 1.54 4.55
N LYS A 301 11.17 2.23 5.48
CA LYS A 301 11.71 1.61 6.70
C LYS A 301 10.61 0.93 7.50
N LYS A 302 9.49 1.64 7.69
CA LYS A 302 8.29 1.16 8.37
C LYS A 302 7.69 -0.06 7.66
N LEU A 303 7.50 -0.02 6.34
CA LEU A 303 6.96 -1.15 5.55
C LEU A 303 7.86 -2.39 5.63
N LEU A 304 9.19 -2.24 5.53
CA LEU A 304 10.12 -3.36 5.63
C LEU A 304 10.07 -4.02 7.01
N MET A 305 10.05 -3.22 8.08
CA MET A 305 9.87 -3.72 9.45
C MET A 305 8.58 -4.54 9.58
N MET A 306 7.45 -3.95 9.20
CA MET A 306 6.15 -4.60 9.32
C MET A 306 6.08 -5.87 8.46
N SER A 307 6.73 -5.87 7.29
CA SER A 307 6.80 -7.05 6.43
C SER A 307 7.55 -8.22 7.09
N VAL A 308 8.63 -7.94 7.82
CA VAL A 308 9.37 -8.95 8.61
C VAL A 308 8.55 -9.43 9.81
N CYS A 309 7.87 -8.53 10.54
CA CYS A 309 6.96 -8.89 11.63
C CYS A 309 5.80 -9.78 11.14
N ASN A 310 5.16 -9.41 10.03
CA ASN A 310 4.11 -10.21 9.39
C ASN A 310 4.63 -11.61 9.02
N LEU A 311 5.86 -11.72 8.51
CA LEU A 311 6.46 -12.99 8.12
C LEU A 311 6.72 -13.87 9.35
N CYS A 312 7.24 -13.29 10.44
CA CYS A 312 7.40 -13.99 11.70
C CYS A 312 6.06 -14.47 12.28
N GLN A 313 5.01 -13.62 12.22
CA GLN A 313 3.66 -13.99 12.64
C GLN A 313 3.10 -15.16 11.83
N LEU A 314 3.29 -15.18 10.50
CA LEU A 314 2.85 -16.28 9.63
C LEU A 314 3.48 -17.62 10.04
N PHE A 315 4.76 -17.60 10.46
CA PHE A 315 5.46 -18.79 10.90
C PHE A 315 5.20 -19.18 12.35
N ARG A 316 4.61 -18.31 13.19
CA ARG A 316 4.38 -18.57 14.62
C ARG A 316 3.76 -19.95 14.89
N SER A 317 2.76 -20.34 14.11
CA SER A 317 2.07 -21.64 14.26
C SER A 317 2.67 -22.76 13.41
N ASN A 318 3.72 -22.49 12.64
CA ASN A 318 4.32 -23.41 11.66
C ASN A 318 5.86 -23.41 11.75
N LEU A 319 6.41 -23.23 12.96
CA LEU A 319 7.85 -23.10 13.20
C LEU A 319 8.66 -24.35 12.86
N ASP A 320 7.98 -25.48 12.79
CA ASP A 320 8.53 -26.80 12.46
C ASP A 320 8.44 -27.14 10.99
N CYS A 321 7.94 -26.25 10.14
CA CYS A 321 7.90 -26.50 8.71
C CYS A 321 9.30 -26.49 8.08
N SER A 322 9.41 -27.10 6.90
CA SER A 322 10.69 -27.19 6.21
C SER A 322 11.14 -25.81 5.73
N VAL A 323 12.42 -25.50 5.90
CA VAL A 323 13.00 -24.25 5.36
C VAL A 323 12.79 -24.12 3.86
N LYS A 324 12.84 -25.24 3.12
CA LYS A 324 12.59 -25.28 1.68
C LYS A 324 11.23 -24.69 1.31
N ASP A 325 10.19 -25.05 2.05
CA ASP A 325 8.84 -24.53 1.81
C ASP A 325 8.69 -23.11 2.36
N ALA A 326 9.32 -22.82 3.50
CA ALA A 326 9.33 -21.50 4.13
C ALA A 326 9.93 -20.40 3.25
N LYS A 327 10.99 -20.70 2.47
CA LYS A 327 11.55 -19.75 1.50
C LYS A 327 10.56 -19.30 0.42
N GLY A 328 9.49 -20.08 0.18
CA GLY A 328 8.41 -19.70 -0.73
C GLY A 328 7.38 -18.74 -0.10
N VAL A 329 7.31 -18.67 1.23
CA VAL A 329 6.35 -17.82 1.94
C VAL A 329 6.78 -16.37 1.85
N ARG A 330 5.81 -15.50 1.52
CA ARG A 330 6.03 -14.06 1.31
C ARG A 330 4.99 -13.24 2.06
N THR A 331 5.43 -12.08 2.51
CA THR A 331 4.56 -10.96 2.88
C THR A 331 4.64 -9.89 1.81
N TYR A 332 3.59 -9.08 1.67
CA TYR A 332 3.50 -8.06 0.62
C TYR A 332 3.34 -6.68 1.21
N SER A 333 3.90 -5.69 0.54
CA SER A 333 3.73 -4.29 0.87
C SER A 333 3.62 -3.44 -0.39
N ILE A 334 2.82 -2.39 -0.32
CA ILE A 334 2.75 -1.34 -1.35
C ILE A 334 3.28 -0.06 -0.75
N GLN A 335 4.23 0.56 -1.44
CA GLN A 335 4.55 1.96 -1.19
C GLN A 335 3.99 2.79 -2.33
N VAL A 336 3.32 3.89 -2.00
CA VAL A 336 2.87 4.88 -2.96
C VAL A 336 3.72 6.13 -2.80
N ILE A 337 4.39 6.56 -3.87
CA ILE A 337 5.17 7.80 -3.88
C ILE A 337 4.78 8.62 -5.09
N GLY A 338 4.35 9.86 -4.87
CA GLY A 338 3.67 10.63 -5.89
C GLY A 338 2.42 9.88 -6.40
N ASP A 339 2.36 9.66 -7.70
CA ASP A 339 1.30 8.90 -8.38
C ASP A 339 1.65 7.42 -8.64
N ARG A 340 2.82 6.96 -8.19
CA ARG A 340 3.32 5.61 -8.46
C ARG A 340 3.07 4.66 -7.30
N LEU A 341 2.49 3.50 -7.61
CA LEU A 341 2.41 2.36 -6.70
C LEU A 341 3.57 1.40 -6.99
N THR A 342 4.23 0.92 -5.95
CA THR A 342 5.22 -0.14 -6.05
C THR A 342 4.89 -1.25 -5.07
N LEU A 343 4.60 -2.44 -5.61
CA LEU A 343 4.40 -3.67 -4.86
C LEU A 343 5.76 -4.35 -4.68
N PHE A 344 6.06 -4.74 -3.46
CA PHE A 344 7.20 -5.60 -3.17
C PHE A 344 6.81 -6.71 -2.20
N SER A 345 7.64 -7.74 -2.16
CA SER A 345 7.49 -8.84 -1.21
C SER A 345 8.70 -8.97 -0.30
N VAL A 346 8.49 -9.52 0.89
CA VAL A 346 9.55 -9.94 1.81
C VAL A 346 9.46 -11.44 2.06
N SER A 347 10.58 -12.16 1.92
CA SER A 347 10.69 -13.60 2.18
C SER A 347 11.98 -13.96 2.91
N LEU A 348 12.05 -15.18 3.42
CA LEU A 348 13.28 -15.76 3.94
C LEU A 348 14.20 -16.17 2.78
N ILE A 349 15.48 -15.79 2.83
CA ILE A 349 16.46 -16.17 1.79
C ILE A 349 17.61 -17.01 2.37
N ASP A 350 18.04 -16.69 3.59
CA ASP A 350 19.07 -17.42 4.32
C ASP A 350 18.77 -17.40 5.83
N ARG A 351 19.57 -18.12 6.60
CA ARG A 351 19.47 -18.15 8.05
C ARG A 351 19.59 -16.74 8.62
N LYS A 352 18.55 -16.28 9.33
CA LYS A 352 18.43 -14.94 9.90
C LYS A 352 18.49 -13.81 8.86
N LYS A 353 18.22 -14.12 7.59
CA LYS A 353 18.33 -13.17 6.49
C LYS A 353 17.10 -13.21 5.57
N TYR A 354 16.60 -12.02 5.27
CA TYR A 354 15.41 -11.78 4.47
C TYR A 354 15.76 -11.15 3.14
N LEU A 355 14.85 -11.25 2.17
CA LEU A 355 14.92 -10.62 0.86
C LEU A 355 13.65 -9.79 0.66
N ALA A 356 13.81 -8.48 0.48
CA ALA A 356 12.78 -7.60 -0.04
C ALA A 356 12.99 -7.41 -1.55
N ILE A 357 11.96 -7.63 -2.38
CA ILE A 357 12.09 -7.54 -3.84
C ILE A 357 10.87 -6.90 -4.50
N GLU A 358 11.12 -5.98 -5.43
CA GLU A 358 10.08 -5.35 -6.27
C GLU A 358 9.39 -6.40 -7.16
N LEU A 359 8.06 -6.42 -7.12
CA LEU A 359 7.22 -7.34 -7.89
C LEU A 359 6.49 -6.66 -9.04
N ALA A 360 5.97 -5.46 -8.82
CA ALA A 360 5.23 -4.73 -9.84
C ALA A 360 5.19 -3.24 -9.52
N THR A 361 5.02 -2.42 -10.56
CA THR A 361 4.79 -0.99 -10.40
C THR A 361 3.84 -0.44 -11.46
N CYS A 362 3.00 0.53 -11.08
CA CYS A 362 2.08 1.22 -11.97
C CYS A 362 1.91 2.69 -11.56
N ILE A 363 1.39 3.50 -12.49
CA ILE A 363 1.14 4.93 -12.30
C ILE A 363 -0.38 5.14 -12.31
N ILE A 364 -0.89 5.94 -11.37
CA ILE A 364 -2.30 6.36 -11.34
C ILE A 364 -2.49 7.54 -12.30
N PRO A 365 -3.33 7.39 -13.35
CA PRO A 365 -3.54 8.48 -14.29
C PRO A 365 -4.42 9.59 -13.71
N PHE A 366 -4.05 10.85 -13.97
CA PHE A 366 -4.82 12.05 -13.63
C PHE A 366 -5.49 12.71 -14.85
N SER A 367 -5.25 12.22 -16.07
CA SER A 367 -5.92 12.71 -17.28
C SER A 367 -6.59 11.58 -18.03
N PHE A 368 -7.69 11.88 -18.70
CA PHE A 368 -8.38 10.88 -19.53
C PHE A 368 -7.48 10.39 -20.68
N ASP A 369 -6.64 11.26 -21.25
CA ASP A 369 -5.68 10.89 -22.30
C ASP A 369 -4.64 9.86 -21.81
N SER A 370 -4.47 9.74 -20.50
CA SER A 370 -3.60 8.76 -19.84
C SER A 370 -4.32 7.46 -19.43
N ILE A 371 -5.54 7.21 -19.93
CA ILE A 371 -6.33 6.01 -19.60
C ILE A 371 -5.59 4.70 -19.90
N SER A 372 -4.68 4.68 -20.87
CA SER A 372 -3.88 3.51 -21.21
C SER A 372 -2.98 2.99 -20.07
N HIS A 373 -2.67 3.84 -19.08
CA HIS A 373 -1.97 3.41 -17.86
C HIS A 373 -2.73 2.33 -17.07
N PHE A 374 -4.06 2.23 -17.23
CA PHE A 374 -4.84 1.18 -16.59
C PHE A 374 -4.43 -0.24 -17.01
N THR A 375 -3.82 -0.46 -18.18
CA THR A 375 -3.23 -1.76 -18.52
C THR A 375 -2.19 -2.20 -17.49
N LYS A 376 -1.31 -1.28 -17.05
CA LYS A 376 -0.33 -1.58 -16.01
C LYS A 376 -0.97 -1.70 -14.62
N ILE A 377 -1.99 -0.91 -14.31
CA ILE A 377 -2.74 -1.03 -13.05
C ILE A 377 -3.41 -2.42 -12.97
N PHE A 378 -4.07 -2.88 -14.02
CA PHE A 378 -4.69 -4.21 -14.02
C PHE A 378 -3.63 -5.32 -13.95
N SER A 379 -2.49 -5.19 -14.64
CA SER A 379 -1.38 -6.15 -14.48
C SER A 379 -0.84 -6.19 -13.04
N PHE A 380 -0.73 -5.03 -12.39
CA PHE A 380 -0.32 -4.91 -10.99
C PHE A 380 -1.28 -5.67 -10.05
N PHE A 381 -2.59 -5.46 -10.17
CA PHE A 381 -3.59 -6.18 -9.36
C PHE A 381 -3.71 -7.67 -9.74
N LYS A 382 -3.45 -8.04 -10.99
CA LYS A 382 -3.34 -9.46 -11.39
C LYS A 382 -2.17 -10.14 -10.70
N THR A 383 -1.05 -9.44 -10.55
CA THR A 383 0.13 -9.90 -9.79
C THR A 383 -0.27 -10.18 -8.34
N ILE A 384 -0.94 -9.24 -7.67
CA ILE A 384 -1.45 -9.41 -6.31
C ILE A 384 -2.36 -10.65 -6.21
N ARG A 385 -3.31 -10.80 -7.15
CA ARG A 385 -4.24 -11.96 -7.13
C ARG A 385 -3.51 -13.29 -7.28
N ASN A 386 -2.52 -13.37 -8.17
CA ASN A 386 -1.74 -14.59 -8.40
C ASN A 386 -0.91 -14.92 -7.14
N GLU A 387 -0.22 -13.93 -6.58
CA GLU A 387 0.57 -14.07 -5.36
C GLU A 387 -0.29 -14.56 -4.18
N PHE A 388 -1.47 -13.99 -3.95
CA PHE A 388 -2.38 -14.44 -2.88
C PHE A 388 -2.82 -15.91 -3.04
N LYS A 389 -3.07 -16.36 -4.28
CA LYS A 389 -3.40 -17.78 -4.52
C LYS A 389 -2.22 -18.70 -4.24
N GLU A 390 -1.01 -18.32 -4.65
CA GLU A 390 0.19 -19.12 -4.39
C GLU A 390 0.50 -19.19 -2.89
N GLN A 391 0.36 -18.08 -2.15
CA GLN A 391 0.53 -18.09 -0.70
C GLN A 391 -0.52 -18.94 0.00
N GLU A 392 -1.76 -18.99 -0.50
CA GLU A 392 -2.78 -19.86 0.08
C GLU A 392 -2.45 -21.36 -0.14
N LYS A 393 -1.87 -21.73 -1.28
CA LYS A 393 -1.37 -23.10 -1.51
C LYS A 393 -0.20 -23.43 -0.58
N LEU A 394 0.77 -22.52 -0.47
CA LEU A 394 1.94 -22.69 0.38
C LEU A 394 1.56 -22.76 1.87
N ARG A 395 0.61 -21.96 2.32
CA ARG A 395 0.09 -22.00 3.70
C ARG A 395 -0.43 -23.39 4.06
N LYS A 396 -1.27 -23.98 3.20
CA LYS A 396 -1.80 -25.34 3.41
C LYS A 396 -0.69 -26.39 3.44
N LYS A 397 0.39 -26.15 2.68
CA LYS A 397 1.56 -27.02 2.67
C LYS A 397 2.35 -26.94 3.97
N ILE A 398 2.67 -25.73 4.46
CA ILE A 398 3.50 -25.56 5.67
C ILE A 398 2.78 -25.96 6.96
N SER A 399 1.44 -25.96 6.98
CA SER A 399 0.67 -26.44 8.13
C SER A 399 0.62 -27.97 8.25
N ASN A 400 1.13 -28.71 7.26
CA ASN A 400 1.27 -30.16 7.29
C ASN A 400 2.76 -30.53 7.11
N PRO A 401 3.59 -30.35 8.14
CA PRO A 401 5.02 -30.62 8.03
C PRO A 401 5.29 -32.10 7.72
N ALA A 402 6.24 -32.36 6.84
CA ALA A 402 6.69 -33.73 6.54
C ALA A 402 7.51 -34.30 7.72
N ASP A 403 7.49 -35.62 7.89
CA ASP A 403 8.14 -36.28 9.04
C ASP A 403 9.68 -36.25 9.01
N ASN A 404 10.30 -35.92 7.87
CA ASN A 404 11.76 -35.90 7.68
C ASN A 404 12.29 -34.49 7.35
N ILE A 405 12.28 -33.59 8.33
CA ILE A 405 12.78 -32.21 8.17
C ILE A 405 14.16 -32.07 8.81
N THR A 406 15.17 -31.77 7.99
CA THR A 406 16.56 -31.54 8.43
C THR A 406 16.79 -30.16 9.01
N GLU A 407 16.09 -29.14 8.48
CA GLU A 407 16.20 -27.75 8.93
C GLU A 407 14.82 -27.15 9.14
N ARG A 408 14.62 -26.60 10.33
CA ARG A 408 13.35 -26.04 10.78
C ARG A 408 13.40 -24.51 10.75
N VAL A 409 12.26 -23.90 10.45
CA VAL A 409 12.14 -22.44 10.37
C VAL A 409 12.49 -21.73 11.67
N ARG A 410 12.20 -22.33 12.83
CA ARG A 410 12.57 -21.77 14.14
C ARG A 410 14.04 -21.36 14.26
N ASP A 411 14.96 -22.07 13.58
CA ASP A 411 16.40 -21.81 13.63
C ASP A 411 16.87 -20.74 12.63
N TRP A 412 15.95 -20.32 11.76
CA TRP A 412 16.16 -19.41 10.65
C TRP A 412 15.53 -18.03 10.87
N LEU A 413 14.48 -17.94 11.68
CA LEU A 413 13.85 -16.65 11.98
C LEU A 413 14.74 -15.81 12.91
N PHE A 414 14.72 -14.51 12.66
CA PHE A 414 15.40 -13.53 13.48
C PHE A 414 14.72 -12.19 13.29
N LEU A 415 14.38 -11.53 14.40
CA LEU A 415 13.95 -10.14 14.33
C LEU A 415 15.16 -9.26 14.66
N PRO A 416 15.62 -8.40 13.73
CA PRO A 416 16.63 -7.39 14.03
C PRO A 416 16.20 -6.51 15.20
N ASP A 417 17.16 -6.12 16.06
CA ASP A 417 16.91 -5.27 17.21
C ASP A 417 16.19 -3.96 16.81
N ASP A 418 15.30 -3.46 17.68
CA ASP A 418 14.51 -2.25 17.45
C ASP A 418 15.31 -1.05 16.93
N ALA A 419 16.56 -0.85 17.38
CA ALA A 419 17.41 0.25 16.90
C ALA A 419 17.57 0.29 15.38
N PHE A 420 17.51 -0.87 14.72
CA PHE A 420 17.59 -1.07 13.28
C PHE A 420 16.47 -0.37 12.50
N PHE A 421 15.29 -0.18 13.11
CA PHE A 421 14.14 0.45 12.44
C PHE A 421 13.84 1.88 12.94
N TYR A 422 14.58 2.36 13.96
CA TYR A 422 14.25 3.59 14.71
C TYR A 422 15.18 4.77 14.46
N ASP A 423 16.24 4.64 13.65
CA ASP A 423 16.99 5.80 13.17
C ASP A 423 16.18 6.53 12.06
N LEU A 424 15.03 7.05 12.50
CA LEU A 424 14.15 8.00 11.82
C LEU A 424 14.48 9.44 12.24
N LYS A 425 15.51 9.66 13.07
CA LYS A 425 16.15 10.98 13.09
C LYS A 425 16.62 11.22 11.66
N THR A 426 16.16 12.33 11.08
CA THR A 426 16.62 12.80 9.78
C THR A 426 18.11 12.56 9.68
N LEU A 427 18.50 11.63 8.80
CA LEU A 427 19.89 11.51 8.40
C LEU A 427 20.31 12.91 7.95
N PRO A 428 21.45 13.45 8.43
CA PRO A 428 22.00 14.66 7.84
C PRO A 428 22.04 14.44 6.34
N GLU A 429 21.51 15.41 5.60
CA GLU A 429 21.46 15.36 4.16
C GLU A 429 22.88 15.14 3.63
N ASP A 430 23.18 13.95 3.12
CA ASP A 430 24.26 13.81 2.13
C ASP A 430 23.73 14.44 0.84
N ILE A 431 23.79 15.77 0.82
CA ILE A 431 23.82 16.57 -0.38
C ILE A 431 25.13 16.17 -1.07
N ASP A 432 25.05 15.24 -2.02
CA ASP A 432 26.07 15.17 -3.05
C ASP A 432 25.65 16.18 -4.14
N GLU A 433 25.96 17.44 -3.86
CA GLU A 433 26.31 18.44 -4.86
C GLU A 433 27.45 17.87 -5.70
N GLY A 434 27.11 17.29 -6.85
CA GLY A 434 28.08 16.59 -7.69
C GLY A 434 27.67 16.43 -9.15
N TYR A 435 26.90 17.39 -9.69
CA TYR A 435 26.86 17.62 -11.14
C TYR A 435 27.14 19.09 -11.39
N ASP A 436 28.39 19.44 -11.14
CA ASP A 436 28.93 20.70 -11.63
C ASP A 436 29.02 20.64 -13.15
N MET A 437 28.61 21.75 -13.75
CA MET A 437 28.61 22.00 -15.17
C MET A 437 30.02 21.85 -15.74
N ILE A 438 30.14 21.14 -16.86
CA ILE A 438 31.13 21.52 -17.88
C ILE A 438 30.37 21.75 -19.18
N ALA A 439 29.89 22.99 -19.30
CA ALA A 439 29.76 23.64 -20.59
C ALA A 439 31.13 24.24 -20.94
N THR A 440 31.74 23.73 -22.01
CA THR A 440 32.59 24.48 -22.95
C THR A 440 32.30 23.95 -24.33
#